data_AF-A0A0F9LTU5-F1
#
_entry.id   AF-A0A0F9LTU5-F1
#
_cell.length_a   1.000
_cell.length_b   1.000
_cell.length_c   1.000
_cell.angle_alpha   90.00
_cell.angle_beta   90.00
_cell.angle_gamma   90.00
#
_symmetry.space_group_name_H-M   'P 1'
#
loop_
_entity.id
_entity.type
_entity.pdbx_description
1 polymer ?
#
loop_
_entity_poly.entity_id
_entity_poly.type
_entity_poly.pdbx_seq_one_letter_code
_entity_poly.pdbx_strand_id
1 'polypeptide(L)'
;MGITLTFPHKFQPRAYQLPFLDAMSQGYKRAVCVWHRRSGKDKTFLNWLIVAMRMRVGAYYYYFPTAQMGRDVLWDGMDRDGFKFMDHFPDECVKRRRHDMMMIEMDNGSIFKIRGTDRNEP
;
A
#
# COMPACT_ATOMS: atom_id res chain seq x y z
N MET A 1 8.59 4.68 -27.36
CA MET A 1 9.08 5.36 -26.15
C MET A 1 8.71 4.51 -24.95
N GLY A 2 9.68 4.03 -24.17
CA GLY A 2 9.37 3.30 -22.94
C GLY A 2 8.89 4.27 -21.85
N ILE A 3 7.89 3.87 -21.07
CA ILE A 3 7.43 4.64 -19.91
C ILE A 3 8.42 4.38 -18.77
N THR A 4 9.10 5.42 -18.28
CA THR A 4 9.92 5.31 -17.06
C THR A 4 9.01 5.41 -15.84
N LEU A 5 8.78 4.27 -15.17
CA LEU A 5 8.00 4.21 -13.94
C LEU A 5 8.89 4.42 -12.72
N THR A 6 8.57 5.40 -11.89
CA THR A 6 9.28 5.67 -10.63
C THR A 6 8.49 5.12 -9.45
N PHE A 7 9.16 4.37 -8.59
CA PHE A 7 8.61 3.87 -7.34
C PHE A 7 9.42 4.44 -6.16
N PRO A 8 8.76 4.82 -5.05
CA PRO A 8 7.31 4.90 -4.85
C PRO A 8 6.64 6.03 -5.67
N HIS A 9 5.41 5.80 -6.14
CA HIS A 9 4.72 6.73 -7.07
C HIS A 9 3.99 7.85 -6.32
N LYS A 10 4.26 9.11 -6.70
CA LYS A 10 3.64 10.31 -6.10
C LYS A 10 3.71 10.36 -4.57
N PHE A 11 4.81 9.87 -4.00
CA PHE A 11 5.03 9.82 -2.56
C PHE A 11 6.37 10.44 -2.20
N GLN A 12 6.31 11.49 -1.38
CA GLN A 12 7.47 12.06 -0.71
C GLN A 12 7.39 11.74 0.79
N PRO A 13 8.32 10.92 1.33
CA PRO A 13 8.35 10.61 2.74
C PRO A 13 8.79 11.81 3.57
N ARG A 14 8.27 11.91 4.79
CA ARG A 14 8.76 12.85 5.82
C ARG A 14 10.01 12.28 6.46
N ALA A 15 10.84 13.13 7.05
CA ALA A 15 12.11 12.73 7.67
C ALA A 15 11.96 11.56 8.68
N TYR A 16 10.92 11.57 9.51
CA TYR A 16 10.68 10.50 10.50
C TYR A 16 10.18 9.18 9.88
N GLN A 17 9.77 9.18 8.61
CA GLN A 17 9.33 7.98 7.90
C GLN A 17 10.49 7.25 7.23
N LEU A 18 11.60 7.97 6.98
CA LEU A 18 12.80 7.43 6.33
C LEU A 18 13.41 6.24 7.08
N PRO A 19 13.56 6.25 8.43
CA PRO A 19 14.17 5.11 9.12
C PRO A 19 13.45 3.78 8.85
N PHE A 20 12.11 3.81 8.73
CA PHE A 20 11.35 2.64 8.34
C PHE A 20 11.65 2.22 6.89
N LEU A 21 11.61 3.16 5.95
CA LEU A 21 11.84 2.89 4.52
C LEU A 21 13.26 2.37 4.27
N ASP A 22 14.25 2.99 4.88
CA ASP A 22 15.66 2.62 4.78
C ASP A 22 15.88 1.20 5.31
N ALA A 23 15.34 0.89 6.50
CA ALA A 23 15.43 -0.45 7.07
C ALA A 23 14.79 -1.49 6.14
N MET A 24 13.58 -1.23 5.64
CA MET A 24 12.93 -2.20 4.76
C MET A 24 13.67 -2.36 3.41
N SER A 25 14.25 -1.29 2.86
CA SER A 25 15.08 -1.36 1.63
C SER A 25 16.38 -2.15 1.80
N GLN A 26 16.92 -2.21 3.02
CA GLN A 26 18.10 -3.01 3.37
C GLN A 26 17.79 -4.50 3.54
N GLY A 27 16.53 -4.92 3.36
CA GLY A 27 16.12 -6.32 3.41
C GLY A 27 15.68 -6.81 4.79
N TYR A 28 15.42 -5.90 5.73
CA TYR A 28 14.78 -6.27 7.00
C TYR A 28 13.40 -6.87 6.73
N LYS A 29 13.10 -7.99 7.41
CA LYS A 29 11.89 -8.77 7.14
C LYS A 29 10.64 -8.27 7.86
N ARG A 30 10.81 -7.59 9.01
CA ARG A 30 9.74 -7.17 9.90
C ARG A 30 10.10 -5.84 10.55
N ALA A 31 9.11 -4.98 10.71
CA ALA A 31 9.24 -3.71 11.43
C ALA A 31 7.99 -3.49 12.29
N VAL A 32 8.18 -2.85 13.46
CA VAL A 32 7.11 -2.40 14.34
C VAL A 32 7.25 -0.89 14.49
N CYS A 33 6.22 -0.15 14.09
CA CYS A 33 6.23 1.32 14.10
C CYS A 33 5.19 1.84 15.10
N VAL A 34 5.63 2.53 16.15
CA VAL A 34 4.75 3.17 17.14
C VAL A 34 4.58 4.65 16.76
N TRP A 35 3.63 4.94 15.87
CA TRP A 35 3.42 6.30 15.34
C TRP A 35 2.06 6.86 15.76
N HIS A 36 2.02 8.15 16.08
CA HIS A 36 0.80 8.84 16.50
C HIS A 36 -0.26 8.92 15.39
N ARG A 37 -1.49 9.28 15.77
CA ARG A 37 -2.59 9.54 14.82
C ARG A 37 -2.21 10.62 13.81
N ARG A 38 -2.58 10.46 12.54
CA ARG A 38 -2.28 11.39 11.42
C ARG A 38 -0.79 11.57 11.08
N SER A 39 0.08 10.66 11.55
CA SER A 39 1.49 10.56 11.13
C SER A 39 1.69 10.18 9.66
N GLY A 40 0.65 9.74 8.96
CA GLY A 40 0.77 9.26 7.58
C GLY A 40 1.34 7.83 7.48
N LYS A 41 1.25 7.05 8.57
CA LYS A 41 1.66 5.64 8.62
C LYS A 41 1.06 4.81 7.50
N ASP A 42 -0.24 4.92 7.25
CA ASP A 42 -0.93 4.14 6.22
C ASP A 42 -0.42 4.47 4.79
N LYS A 43 -0.25 5.76 4.47
CA LYS A 43 0.34 6.21 3.20
C LYS A 43 1.76 5.66 3.02
N THR A 44 2.57 5.68 4.09
CA THR A 44 3.95 5.21 4.07
C THR A 44 4.02 3.71 3.82
N PHE A 45 3.26 2.92 4.59
CA PHE A 45 3.27 1.46 4.49
C PHE A 45 2.70 0.98 3.15
N LEU A 46 1.66 1.65 2.63
CA LEU A 46 1.12 1.35 1.31
C LEU A 46 2.18 1.56 0.22
N ASN A 47 2.88 2.70 0.24
CA ASN A 47 3.90 3.00 -0.77
C ASN A 47 5.08 2.02 -0.71
N TRP A 48 5.53 1.64 0.49
CA TRP A 48 6.53 0.58 0.63
C TRP A 48 6.01 -0.78 0.11
N LEU A 49 4.77 -1.13 0.41
CA LEU A 49 4.16 -2.37 -0.06
C LEU A 49 4.10 -2.44 -1.59
N ILE A 50 3.77 -1.34 -2.27
CA ILE A 50 3.76 -1.26 -3.73
C ILE A 50 5.16 -1.52 -4.31
N VAL A 51 6.20 -0.94 -3.71
CA VAL A 51 7.60 -1.23 -4.07
C VAL A 51 7.90 -2.72 -3.88
N ALA A 52 7.51 -3.28 -2.74
CA ALA A 52 7.75 -4.69 -2.43
C ALA A 52 7.05 -5.64 -3.41
N MET A 53 5.82 -5.33 -3.84
CA MET A 53 5.09 -6.08 -4.88
C MET A 53 5.81 -6.06 -6.23
N ARG A 54 6.53 -4.99 -6.56
CA ARG A 54 7.35 -4.93 -7.78
C ARG A 54 8.64 -5.74 -7.64
N MET A 55 9.28 -5.68 -6.47
CA MET A 55 10.52 -6.40 -6.20
C MET A 55 10.32 -7.92 -6.12
N ARG A 56 9.18 -8.37 -5.59
CA ARG A 56 8.86 -9.79 -5.43
C ARG A 56 7.39 -10.05 -5.73
N VAL A 57 7.14 -10.90 -6.72
CA VAL A 57 5.79 -11.31 -7.08
C VAL A 57 5.15 -12.11 -5.94
N GLY A 58 3.93 -11.75 -5.55
CA GLY A 58 3.20 -12.45 -4.49
C GLY A 58 1.85 -11.83 -4.13
N ALA A 59 1.19 -12.44 -3.15
CA ALA A 59 -0.03 -11.92 -2.54
C ALA A 59 0.29 -11.14 -1.26
N TYR A 60 -0.19 -9.90 -1.19
CA TYR A 60 0.06 -8.94 -0.12
C TYR A 60 -1.26 -8.53 0.50
N TYR A 61 -1.46 -8.94 1.75
CA TYR A 61 -2.67 -8.60 2.52
C TYR A 61 -2.41 -7.41 3.43
N TYR A 62 -3.30 -6.42 3.39
CA TYR A 62 -3.26 -5.24 4.27
C TYR A 62 -4.43 -5.32 5.24
N TYR A 63 -4.12 -5.61 6.51
CA TYR A 63 -5.12 -5.87 7.53
C TYR A 63 -5.53 -4.61 8.28
N PHE A 64 -6.83 -4.50 8.50
CA PHE A 64 -7.48 -3.56 9.42
C PHE A 64 -8.25 -4.34 10.49
N PRO A 65 -8.65 -3.70 11.61
CA PRO A 65 -9.52 -4.34 12.60
C PRO A 65 -10.82 -4.86 11.97
N THR A 66 -11.43 -4.07 11.09
CA THR A 66 -12.59 -4.49 10.29
C THR A 66 -12.38 -4.26 8.80
N ALA A 67 -13.02 -5.09 7.97
CA ALA A 67 -12.94 -4.93 6.51
C ALA A 67 -13.55 -3.58 6.06
N GLN A 68 -14.61 -3.13 6.74
CA GLN A 68 -15.24 -1.84 6.48
C GLN A 68 -14.30 -0.68 6.82
N MET A 69 -13.58 -0.74 7.94
CA MET A 69 -12.57 0.28 8.26
C MET A 69 -11.49 0.37 7.18
N GLY A 70 -11.02 -0.77 6.67
CA GLY A 70 -10.05 -0.79 5.58
C GLY A 70 -10.60 -0.18 4.30
N ARG A 71 -11.89 -0.40 4.00
CA ARG A 71 -12.59 0.25 2.90
C ARG A 71 -12.56 1.77 3.06
N ASP A 72 -13.08 2.26 4.18
CA ASP A 72 -13.30 3.69 4.38
C ASP A 72 -11.99 4.47 4.54
N VAL A 73 -11.01 3.89 5.25
CA VAL A 73 -9.76 4.59 5.59
C VAL A 73 -8.76 4.55 4.44
N LEU A 74 -8.69 3.46 3.69
CA LEU A 74 -7.63 3.23 2.71
C LEU A 74 -8.15 3.03 1.28
N TRP A 75 -9.14 2.17 1.07
CA TRP A 75 -9.61 1.86 -0.29
C TRP A 75 -10.31 3.06 -0.95
N ASP A 76 -11.29 3.62 -0.27
CA ASP A 76 -12.06 4.80 -0.70
C ASP A 76 -11.49 6.10 -0.09
N GLY A 77 -10.51 5.97 0.80
CA GLY A 77 -9.90 7.08 1.52
C GLY A 77 -8.90 7.92 0.70
N MET A 78 -8.69 9.14 1.18
CA MET A 78 -7.73 10.09 0.62
C MET A 78 -6.97 10.83 1.72
N ASP A 79 -5.84 11.44 1.36
CA ASP A 79 -5.08 12.27 2.27
C ASP A 79 -5.67 13.69 2.42
N ARG A 80 -4.96 14.56 3.15
CA ARG A 80 -5.43 15.93 3.41
C ARG A 80 -5.44 16.82 2.16
N ASP A 81 -4.66 16.45 1.15
CA ASP A 81 -4.51 17.19 -0.10
C ASP A 81 -5.50 16.67 -1.17
N GLY A 82 -6.36 15.71 -0.77
CA GLY A 82 -7.35 15.09 -1.64
C GLY A 82 -6.78 14.01 -2.55
N PHE A 83 -5.58 13.49 -2.27
CA PHE A 83 -4.99 12.41 -3.04
C PHE A 83 -5.52 11.06 -2.55
N LYS A 84 -6.18 10.28 -3.42
CA LYS A 84 -6.70 8.96 -3.05
C LYS A 84 -5.56 7.98 -2.84
N PHE A 85 -5.61 7.18 -1.79
CA PHE A 85 -4.50 6.27 -1.49
C PHE A 85 -4.29 5.22 -2.59
N MET A 86 -5.37 4.73 -3.20
CA MET A 86 -5.28 3.75 -4.29
C MET A 86 -4.66 4.30 -5.59
N ASP A 87 -4.53 5.63 -5.72
CA ASP A 87 -3.86 6.29 -6.85
C ASP A 87 -2.32 6.28 -6.69
N HIS A 88 -1.80 5.77 -5.56
CA HIS A 88 -0.38 5.43 -5.44
C HIS A 88 0.02 4.19 -6.25
N PHE A 89 -0.95 3.36 -6.65
CA PHE A 89 -0.69 2.32 -7.64
C PHE A 89 -0.69 2.99 -9.02
N PRO A 90 0.47 3.04 -9.74
CA PRO A 90 0.50 3.58 -11.09
C PRO A 90 -0.43 2.78 -11.99
N ASP A 91 -1.30 3.44 -12.75
CA ASP A 91 -2.30 2.77 -13.58
C ASP A 91 -1.66 1.88 -14.65
N GLU A 92 -0.46 2.23 -15.12
CA GLU A 92 0.32 1.43 -16.07
C GLU A 92 0.72 0.07 -15.49
N CYS A 93 0.79 -0.04 -14.17
CA CYS A 93 1.15 -1.28 -13.47
C CYS A 93 -0.08 -2.08 -13.04
N VAL A 94 -1.29 -1.52 -13.16
CA VAL A 94 -2.50 -2.15 -12.66
C VAL A 94 -3.17 -2.91 -13.79
N LYS A 95 -3.15 -4.23 -13.68
CA LYS A 95 -3.83 -5.13 -14.61
C LYS A 95 -5.34 -5.18 -14.35
N ARG A 96 -5.75 -5.15 -13.07
CA ARG A 96 -7.16 -5.25 -12.69
C ARG A 96 -7.42 -4.65 -11.31
N ARG A 97 -8.48 -3.85 -11.17
CA ARG A 97 -9.03 -3.40 -9.89
C ARG A 97 -10.40 -4.03 -9.64
N ARG A 98 -10.60 -4.59 -8.45
CA ARG A 98 -11.85 -5.23 -8.00
C ARG A 98 -12.37 -4.51 -6.76
N HIS A 99 -13.25 -3.54 -6.97
CA HIS A 99 -13.79 -2.69 -5.90
C HIS A 99 -14.62 -3.45 -4.86
N ASP A 100 -15.36 -4.47 -5.30
CA ASP A 100 -16.13 -5.40 -4.46
C ASP A 100 -15.23 -6.11 -3.44
N MET A 101 -14.05 -6.55 -3.89
CA MET A 101 -13.11 -7.32 -3.09
C MET A 101 -11.99 -6.50 -2.44
N MET A 102 -11.93 -5.18 -2.68
CA MET A 102 -10.80 -4.32 -2.31
C MET A 102 -9.46 -4.92 -2.72
N MET A 103 -9.37 -5.30 -4.00
CA MET A 103 -8.23 -6.03 -4.55
C MET A 103 -7.67 -5.33 -5.80
N ILE A 104 -6.34 -5.28 -5.88
CA ILE A 104 -5.60 -4.82 -7.06
C ILE A 104 -4.68 -5.95 -7.51
N GLU A 105 -4.75 -6.32 -8.78
CA GLU A 105 -3.81 -7.20 -9.45
C GLU A 105 -2.89 -6.34 -10.32
N MET A 106 -1.58 -6.49 -10.13
CA MET A 106 -0.56 -5.82 -10.91
C MET A 106 -0.21 -6.62 -12.18
N ASP A 107 0.33 -5.92 -13.17
CA ASP A 107 0.87 -6.46 -14.44
C ASP A 107 1.84 -7.63 -14.23
N ASN A 108 2.66 -7.58 -13.18
CA ASN A 108 3.62 -8.63 -12.81
C ASN A 108 3.00 -9.84 -12.09
N GLY A 109 1.68 -9.86 -11.88
CA GLY A 109 0.95 -10.92 -11.19
C GLY A 109 0.84 -10.77 -9.67
N SER A 110 1.40 -9.70 -9.09
CA SER A 110 1.25 -9.44 -7.66
C SER A 110 -0.17 -8.99 -7.31
N ILE A 111 -0.65 -9.39 -6.13
CA ILE A 111 -2.01 -9.09 -5.67
C ILE A 111 -1.93 -8.31 -4.37
N PHE A 112 -2.54 -7.12 -4.33
CA PHE A 112 -2.81 -6.39 -3.11
C PHE A 112 -4.27 -6.62 -2.72
N LYS A 113 -4.54 -6.90 -1.44
CA LYS A 113 -5.91 -7.05 -0.96
C LYS A 113 -6.07 -6.55 0.47
N ILE A 114 -7.08 -5.71 0.69
CA ILE A 114 -7.44 -5.24 2.03
C ILE A 114 -8.31 -6.30 2.72
N ARG A 115 -8.00 -6.57 3.99
CA ARG A 115 -8.71 -7.55 4.83
C ARG A 115 -9.06 -6.94 6.20
N GLY A 116 -10.10 -7.48 6.80
CA GLY A 116 -10.46 -7.22 8.19
C GLY A 116 -10.13 -8.45 9.04
N THR A 117 -9.62 -8.24 10.25
CA THR A 117 -9.43 -9.33 11.23
C THR A 117 -10.75 -9.80 11.86
N ASP A 118 -11.83 -9.06 11.64
CA ASP A 118 -13.20 -9.37 12.05
C ASP A 118 -13.89 -10.43 11.18
N ARG A 119 -13.24 -10.88 10.11
CA ARG A 119 -13.75 -11.90 9.21
C ARG A 119 -12.84 -13.11 9.25
N ASN A 120 -13.42 -14.30 9.42
CA ASN A 120 -12.69 -15.53 9.25
C ASN A 120 -12.25 -15.66 7.79
N GLU A 121 -10.97 -15.97 7.59
CA GLU A 121 -10.53 -16.53 6.31
C GLU A 121 -11.18 -17.92 6.16
N PRO A 122 -11.58 -18.32 4.93
CA PRO A 122 -12.07 -19.67 4.71
C PRO A 122 -11.03 -20.72 5.10
#